data_AF-A0A7J9HQ19-F1
#
_entry.id   AF-A0A7J9HQ19-F1
#
_cell.length_a   1.000
_cell.length_b   1.000
_cell.length_c   1.000
_cell.angle_alpha   90.00
_cell.angle_beta   90.00
_cell.angle_gamma   90.00
#
_symmetry.space_group_name_H-M   'P 1'
#
loop_
_entity.id
_entity.type
_entity.pdbx_description
1 polymer ?
#
loop_
_entity_poly.entity_id
_entity_poly.type
_entity_poly.pdbx_seq_one_letter_code
_entity_poly.pdbx_strand_id
1 'polypeptide(L)'
;MWRLKIGEGGNDPYLHSTNNFLGRQTWKFDPNAGSDEERAEVEEARLNFYNNRFNVQPSSDLLWQLQFLREKKMKQTIPQPKIEDGEEVTYEATTAAVKRSVHLFSALQSIHGHWPAENAGPMFYFPPLVMSLYITGHLNTIFSAEHRKEILRYIYCHQVINLILFSLSKQRNEDGGWGLYIGGHSTMFCTALNYICMRLLGVGPDGGLNNACERGRKWILDRGGVTTISSWGKTWLSAAIQCLRSFGSFLLIFPFIQ
;
A
#
# COMPACT_ATOMS: atom_id res chain seq x y z
N MET A 1 -11.61 3.36 -12.92
CA MET A 1 -11.57 3.59 -11.45
C MET A 1 -11.49 2.25 -10.72
N TRP A 2 -10.98 2.23 -9.48
CA TRP A 2 -11.03 1.05 -8.60
C TRP A 2 -12.32 1.04 -7.77
N ARG A 3 -13.04 -0.09 -7.75
CA ARG A 3 -14.22 -0.28 -6.91
C ARG A 3 -14.03 -1.42 -5.92
N LEU A 4 -14.54 -1.23 -4.71
CA LEU A 4 -14.64 -2.31 -3.73
C LEU A 4 -15.84 -3.21 -4.09
N LYS A 5 -15.64 -4.52 -3.99
CA LYS A 5 -16.65 -5.56 -4.23
C LYS A 5 -16.83 -6.39 -2.97
N ILE A 6 -18.09 -6.61 -2.60
CA ILE A 6 -18.49 -7.35 -1.40
C ILE A 6 -19.18 -8.64 -1.85
N GLY A 7 -18.80 -9.79 -1.29
CA GLY A 7 -19.42 -11.09 -1.55
C GLY A 7 -19.06 -11.78 -2.88
N GLU A 8 -18.26 -11.19 -3.77
CA GLU A 8 -17.89 -11.84 -5.04
C GLU A 8 -17.02 -13.11 -4.79
N GLY A 9 -17.52 -14.27 -5.21
CA GLY A 9 -16.80 -15.56 -5.12
C GLY A 9 -17.53 -16.80 -5.67
N GLY A 10 -18.87 -16.86 -5.61
CA GLY A 10 -19.65 -18.09 -5.86
C GLY A 10 -19.61 -18.73 -7.26
N ASN A 11 -18.96 -18.10 -8.24
CA ASN A 11 -18.82 -18.62 -9.61
C ASN A 11 -17.37 -19.02 -9.96
N ASP A 12 -16.44 -18.97 -8.99
CA ASP A 12 -15.03 -19.29 -9.18
C ASP A 12 -14.73 -20.69 -8.62
N PRO A 13 -14.29 -21.67 -9.44
CA PRO A 13 -14.04 -23.04 -8.99
C PRO A 13 -12.87 -23.16 -8.00
N TYR A 14 -12.07 -22.11 -7.82
CA TYR A 14 -10.96 -22.05 -6.85
C TYR A 14 -11.33 -21.34 -5.54
N LEU A 15 -12.57 -20.84 -5.39
CA LEU A 15 -13.05 -20.19 -4.18
C LEU A 15 -14.09 -21.04 -3.45
N HIS A 16 -13.76 -21.44 -2.22
CA HIS A 16 -14.66 -22.13 -1.31
C HIS A 16 -15.04 -21.23 -0.12
N SER A 17 -16.26 -21.39 0.41
CA SER A 17 -16.74 -20.67 1.59
C SER A 17 -17.78 -21.49 2.34
N THR A 18 -17.70 -21.46 3.68
CA THR A 18 -18.70 -22.04 4.60
C THR A 18 -19.83 -21.06 4.95
N ASN A 19 -19.78 -19.83 4.44
CA ASN A 19 -20.68 -18.73 4.82
C ASN A 19 -21.17 -17.90 3.61
N ASN A 20 -21.23 -18.49 2.42
CA ASN A 20 -21.63 -17.84 1.16
C ASN A 20 -20.90 -16.51 0.88
N PHE A 21 -19.61 -16.45 1.21
CA PHE A 21 -18.74 -15.28 1.07
C PHE A 21 -19.19 -14.02 1.83
N LEU A 22 -20.04 -14.16 2.86
CA LEU A 22 -20.33 -13.08 3.80
C LEU A 22 -19.02 -12.58 4.44
N GLY A 23 -18.87 -11.26 4.55
CA GLY A 23 -17.62 -10.62 4.99
C GLY A 23 -16.48 -10.56 3.96
N ARG A 24 -16.57 -11.22 2.80
CA ARG A 24 -15.54 -11.13 1.76
C ARG A 24 -15.55 -9.77 1.08
N GLN A 25 -14.39 -9.14 1.00
CA GLN A 25 -14.13 -7.92 0.23
C GLN A 25 -13.00 -8.16 -0.80
N THR A 26 -13.10 -7.55 -1.97
CA THR A 26 -12.06 -7.53 -3.02
C THR A 26 -12.04 -6.19 -3.75
N TRP A 27 -10.89 -5.79 -4.28
CA TRP A 27 -10.78 -4.61 -5.15
C TRP A 27 -10.79 -5.03 -6.62
N LYS A 28 -11.59 -4.35 -7.44
CA LYS A 28 -11.70 -4.61 -8.88
C LYS A 28 -11.52 -3.30 -9.65
N PHE A 29 -10.64 -3.29 -10.65
CA PHE A 29 -10.55 -2.17 -11.58
C PHE A 29 -11.62 -2.29 -12.66
N ASP A 30 -12.28 -1.18 -12.95
CA ASP A 30 -13.23 -1.01 -14.04
C ASP A 30 -12.88 0.29 -14.77
N PRO A 31 -12.49 0.27 -16.07
CA PRO A 31 -12.11 1.47 -16.80
C PRO A 31 -13.27 2.46 -16.92
N ASN A 32 -14.50 1.97 -17.01
CA ASN A 32 -15.70 2.75 -17.27
C ASN A 32 -16.41 3.21 -15.98
N ALA A 33 -15.94 2.76 -14.81
CA ALA A 33 -16.53 3.14 -13.54
C ALA A 33 -16.34 4.63 -13.20
N GLY A 34 -17.47 5.23 -12.84
CA GLY A 34 -17.61 6.58 -12.29
C GLY A 34 -17.83 7.68 -13.34
N SER A 35 -18.15 8.89 -12.87
CA SER A 35 -18.02 10.12 -13.67
C SER A 35 -16.58 10.64 -13.68
N ASP A 36 -16.31 11.71 -14.44
CA ASP A 36 -14.98 12.32 -14.46
C ASP A 36 -14.66 13.08 -13.17
N GLU A 37 -15.66 13.66 -12.51
CA GLU A 37 -15.54 14.25 -11.17
C GLU A 37 -15.20 13.19 -10.12
N GLU A 38 -15.87 12.02 -10.17
CA GLU A 38 -15.58 10.90 -9.26
C GLU A 38 -14.18 10.31 -9.49
N ARG A 39 -13.70 10.31 -10.74
CA ARG A 39 -12.31 9.94 -11.07
C ARG A 39 -11.32 10.99 -10.55
N ALA A 40 -11.62 12.28 -10.71
CA ALA A 40 -10.78 13.37 -10.23
C ALA A 40 -10.63 13.36 -8.70
N GLU A 41 -11.72 13.16 -7.95
CA GLU A 41 -11.70 13.04 -6.48
C GLU A 41 -10.81 11.88 -6.00
N VAL A 42 -10.79 10.76 -6.73
CA VAL A 42 -9.91 9.61 -6.44
C VAL A 42 -8.43 9.96 -6.68
N GLU A 43 -8.09 10.67 -7.76
CA GLU A 43 -6.70 11.09 -8.00
C GLU A 43 -6.26 12.24 -7.08
N GLU A 44 -7.17 13.14 -6.67
CA GLU A 44 -6.89 14.14 -5.63
C GLU A 44 -6.60 13.48 -4.28
N ALA A 45 -7.42 12.50 -3.87
CA ALA A 45 -7.17 11.71 -2.65
C ALA A 45 -5.80 11.01 -2.69
N ARG A 46 -5.42 10.46 -3.85
CA ARG A 46 -4.10 9.82 -4.06
C ARG A 46 -2.95 10.81 -4.00
N LEU A 47 -3.10 12.00 -4.60
CA LEU A 47 -2.09 13.07 -4.58
C LEU A 47 -1.95 13.67 -3.17
N ASN A 48 -3.06 13.88 -2.46
CA ASN A 48 -3.07 14.36 -1.09
C ASN A 48 -2.35 13.37 -0.17
N PHE A 49 -2.67 12.07 -0.25
CA PHE A 49 -1.94 11.04 0.48
C PHE A 49 -0.44 11.05 0.12
N TYR A 50 -0.08 11.09 -1.16
CA TYR A 50 1.33 11.13 -1.57
C TYR A 50 2.07 12.35 -0.99
N ASN A 51 1.44 13.52 -0.96
CA ASN A 51 2.04 14.73 -0.39
C ASN A 51 2.16 14.67 1.15
N ASN A 52 1.24 13.97 1.82
CA ASN A 52 1.16 13.89 3.29
C ASN A 52 1.73 12.61 3.92
N ARG A 53 2.20 11.63 3.12
CA ARG A 53 2.63 10.28 3.53
C ARG A 53 3.68 10.17 4.65
N PHE A 54 4.38 11.26 4.96
CA PHE A 54 5.36 11.35 6.05
C PHE A 54 4.82 11.97 7.34
N ASN A 55 3.66 12.64 7.27
CA ASN A 55 2.90 13.15 8.41
C ASN A 55 1.83 12.13 8.83
N VAL A 56 1.17 11.48 7.85
CA VAL A 56 0.18 10.42 8.05
C VAL A 56 0.58 9.24 7.17
N GLN A 57 0.97 8.12 7.79
CA GLN A 57 1.56 6.98 7.10
C GLN A 57 0.53 5.97 6.55
N PRO A 58 -0.59 5.65 7.23
CA PRO A 58 -1.66 4.83 6.66
C PRO A 58 -2.48 5.58 5.61
N SER A 59 -3.15 4.85 4.70
CA SER A 59 -3.99 5.42 3.63
C SER A 59 -5.29 6.10 4.10
N SER A 60 -5.64 5.91 5.38
CA SER A 60 -6.93 6.27 5.98
C SER A 60 -8.16 5.66 5.29
N ASP A 61 -7.99 4.58 4.51
CA ASP A 61 -9.08 3.81 3.87
C ASP A 61 -10.00 4.63 2.91
N LEU A 62 -9.56 5.82 2.51
CA LEU A 62 -10.41 6.87 1.95
C LEU A 62 -11.13 6.46 0.65
N LEU A 63 -10.49 5.67 -0.22
CA LEU A 63 -11.02 5.37 -1.55
C LEU A 63 -12.31 4.53 -1.57
N TRP A 64 -12.59 3.70 -0.55
CA TRP A 64 -13.88 3.02 -0.43
C TRP A 64 -14.87 3.81 0.43
N GLN A 65 -14.39 4.60 1.41
CA GLN A 65 -15.25 5.48 2.19
C GLN A 65 -15.96 6.49 1.29
N LEU A 66 -15.26 7.11 0.34
CA LEU A 66 -15.85 7.98 -0.68
C LEU A 66 -16.98 7.28 -1.45
N GLN A 67 -16.78 6.01 -1.85
CA GLN A 67 -17.79 5.22 -2.56
C GLN A 67 -19.01 4.94 -1.67
N PHE A 68 -18.81 4.44 -0.45
CA PHE A 68 -19.91 4.06 0.46
C PHE A 68 -20.74 5.27 0.92
N LEU A 69 -20.07 6.39 1.23
CA LEU A 69 -20.76 7.63 1.63
C LEU A 69 -21.57 8.21 0.46
N ARG A 70 -21.05 8.16 -0.76
CA ARG A 70 -21.75 8.63 -1.97
C ARG A 70 -22.92 7.72 -2.35
N GLU A 71 -22.73 6.40 -2.33
CA GLU A 71 -23.79 5.40 -2.60
C GLU A 71 -24.97 5.54 -1.62
N LYS A 72 -24.70 5.80 -0.33
CA LYS A 72 -25.74 6.09 0.68
C LYS A 72 -26.21 7.55 0.73
N LYS A 73 -25.67 8.43 -0.13
CA LYS A 73 -25.94 9.89 -0.16
C LYS A 73 -25.76 10.56 1.22
N MET A 74 -24.78 10.09 1.99
CA MET A 74 -24.51 10.55 3.35
C MET A 74 -24.13 12.02 3.35
N LYS A 75 -24.77 12.80 4.23
CA LYS A 75 -24.39 14.18 4.53
C LYS A 75 -24.23 14.33 6.03
N GLN A 76 -23.07 14.80 6.47
CA GLN A 76 -22.81 15.03 7.88
C GLN A 76 -23.46 16.35 8.32
N THR A 77 -24.61 16.26 8.97
CA THR A 77 -25.37 17.43 9.46
C THR A 77 -24.93 17.88 10.85
N ILE A 78 -24.22 17.04 11.60
CA ILE A 78 -23.73 17.38 12.94
C ILE A 78 -22.42 18.18 12.79
N PRO A 79 -22.35 19.43 13.31
CA PRO A 79 -21.12 20.23 13.28
C PRO A 79 -19.96 19.47 13.91
N GLN A 80 -18.75 19.67 13.39
CA GLN A 80 -17.55 19.16 14.04
C GLN A 80 -17.24 20.03 15.27
N PRO A 81 -17.29 19.48 16.50
CA PRO A 81 -16.71 20.18 17.64
C PRO A 81 -15.20 20.33 17.40
N LYS A 82 -14.69 21.52 17.69
CA LYS A 82 -13.27 21.79 17.87
C LYS A 82 -13.06 22.07 19.36
N ILE A 83 -11.94 21.61 19.87
CA ILE A 83 -11.46 21.83 21.23
C ILE A 83 -9.96 22.05 21.07
N GLU A 84 -9.43 23.18 21.53
CA GLU A 84 -8.01 23.52 21.47
C GLU A 84 -7.26 23.08 22.74
N ASP A 85 -5.93 23.02 22.68
CA ASP A 85 -5.10 22.52 23.78
C ASP A 85 -5.25 23.39 25.04
N GLY A 86 -5.96 22.86 26.04
CA GLY A 86 -6.26 23.54 27.31
C GLY A 86 -7.72 23.97 27.49
N GLU A 87 -8.58 23.80 26.48
CA GLU A 87 -10.03 23.99 26.63
C GLU A 87 -10.71 22.84 27.39
N GLU A 88 -11.83 23.13 28.07
CA GLU A 88 -12.59 22.13 28.82
C GLU A 88 -13.47 21.25 27.90
N VAL A 89 -13.36 19.92 28.06
CA VAL A 89 -14.12 18.95 27.27
C VAL A 89 -15.56 18.84 27.80
N THR A 90 -16.47 19.62 27.23
CA THR A 90 -17.88 19.64 27.65
C THR A 90 -18.66 18.38 27.27
N TYR A 91 -19.77 18.13 28.00
CA TYR A 91 -20.68 17.03 27.70
C TYR A 91 -21.35 17.19 26.33
N GLU A 92 -21.63 18.43 25.93
CA GLU A 92 -22.25 18.81 24.66
C GLU A 92 -21.30 18.54 23.48
N ALA A 93 -20.03 18.96 23.60
CA ALA A 93 -19.00 18.71 22.60
C ALA A 93 -18.73 17.19 22.45
N THR A 94 -18.63 16.48 23.58
CA THR A 94 -18.49 15.01 23.61
C THR A 94 -19.69 14.33 22.93
N THR A 95 -20.91 14.73 23.28
CA THR A 95 -22.16 14.19 22.71
C THR A 95 -22.26 14.47 21.21
N ALA A 96 -21.86 15.66 20.76
CA ALA A 96 -21.79 16.01 19.34
C ALA A 96 -20.76 15.12 18.62
N ALA A 97 -19.55 14.99 19.16
CA ALA A 97 -18.49 14.16 18.59
C ALA A 97 -18.92 12.68 18.46
N VAL A 98 -19.49 12.09 19.52
CA VAL A 98 -19.95 10.69 19.51
C VAL A 98 -21.08 10.48 18.50
N LYS A 99 -22.11 11.34 18.48
CA LYS A 99 -23.21 11.25 17.50
C LYS A 99 -22.68 11.41 16.07
N ARG A 100 -21.79 12.38 15.83
CA ARG A 100 -21.15 12.62 14.52
C ARG A 100 -20.40 11.39 14.03
N SER A 101 -19.64 10.74 14.92
CA SER A 101 -18.90 9.51 14.62
C SER A 101 -19.82 8.32 14.39
N VAL A 102 -20.87 8.10 15.20
CA VAL A 102 -21.84 7.02 14.99
C VAL A 102 -22.55 7.17 13.63
N HIS A 103 -22.99 8.38 13.27
CA HIS A 103 -23.57 8.66 11.94
C HIS A 103 -22.61 8.32 10.79
N LEU A 104 -21.31 8.60 10.95
CA LEU A 104 -20.30 8.24 9.96
C LEU A 104 -20.08 6.72 9.89
N PHE A 105 -19.87 6.05 11.02
CA PHE A 105 -19.63 4.60 11.05
C PHE A 105 -20.84 3.80 10.53
N SER A 106 -22.08 4.15 10.88
CA SER A 106 -23.28 3.52 10.30
C SER A 106 -23.35 3.70 8.77
N ALA A 107 -22.91 4.86 8.26
CA ALA A 107 -22.80 5.06 6.81
C ALA A 107 -21.66 4.25 6.16
N LEU A 108 -20.59 3.93 6.88
CA LEU A 108 -19.49 3.09 6.39
C LEU A 108 -19.72 1.57 6.50
N GLN A 109 -20.80 1.11 7.15
CA GLN A 109 -21.13 -0.31 7.25
C GLN A 109 -21.51 -0.91 5.87
N SER A 110 -20.98 -2.07 5.49
CA SER A 110 -21.36 -2.74 4.24
C SER A 110 -22.75 -3.40 4.30
N ILE A 111 -23.26 -3.81 3.13
CA ILE A 111 -24.47 -4.65 3.01
C ILE A 111 -24.36 -6.01 3.73
N HIS A 112 -23.15 -6.44 4.08
CA HIS A 112 -22.87 -7.68 4.84
C HIS A 112 -22.59 -7.38 6.34
N GLY A 113 -22.98 -6.23 6.86
CA GLY A 113 -22.89 -5.86 8.28
C GLY A 113 -21.48 -5.57 8.82
N HIS A 114 -20.42 -6.03 8.15
CA HIS A 114 -19.02 -5.69 8.46
C HIS A 114 -18.63 -4.33 7.88
N TRP A 115 -17.55 -3.75 8.40
CA TRP A 115 -16.86 -2.61 7.81
C TRP A 115 -15.71 -3.11 6.94
N PRO A 116 -15.58 -2.65 5.69
CA PRO A 116 -14.34 -2.78 4.93
C PRO A 116 -13.16 -2.16 5.68
N ALA A 117 -11.96 -2.69 5.43
CA ALA A 117 -10.71 -2.15 5.99
C ALA A 117 -9.50 -2.60 5.16
N GLU A 118 -8.48 -1.75 5.04
CA GLU A 118 -7.19 -2.11 4.48
C GLU A 118 -6.32 -2.84 5.52
N ASN A 119 -5.90 -4.07 5.22
CA ASN A 119 -4.91 -4.81 6.01
C ASN A 119 -3.50 -4.65 5.41
N ALA A 120 -2.99 -3.41 5.43
CA ALA A 120 -1.66 -3.05 4.95
C ALA A 120 -0.68 -2.80 6.12
N GLY A 121 0.51 -2.28 5.82
CA GLY A 121 1.58 -2.04 6.79
C GLY A 121 2.84 -2.82 6.46
N PRO A 122 2.84 -4.17 6.52
CA PRO A 122 4.02 -4.99 6.24
C PRO A 122 4.55 -4.82 4.80
N MET A 123 5.79 -4.35 4.65
CA MET A 123 6.40 -4.05 3.34
C MET A 123 6.92 -5.29 2.60
N PHE A 124 6.54 -6.49 3.05
CA PHE A 124 7.00 -7.78 2.54
C PHE A 124 5.86 -8.74 2.14
N TYR A 125 4.62 -8.25 1.96
CA TYR A 125 3.53 -9.07 1.41
C TYR A 125 3.52 -9.10 -0.13
N PHE A 126 3.53 -7.93 -0.79
CA PHE A 126 3.52 -7.86 -2.26
C PHE A 126 4.79 -8.37 -2.95
N PRO A 127 6.03 -8.10 -2.45
CA PRO A 127 7.23 -8.57 -3.15
C PRO A 127 7.33 -10.10 -3.31
N PRO A 128 7.09 -10.93 -2.28
CA PRO A 128 7.01 -12.39 -2.45
C PRO A 128 5.94 -12.86 -3.43
N LEU A 129 4.78 -12.21 -3.45
CA LEU A 129 3.68 -12.55 -4.36
C LEU A 129 4.07 -12.24 -5.82
N VAL A 130 4.66 -11.07 -6.07
CA VAL A 130 5.20 -10.69 -7.39
C VAL A 130 6.31 -11.65 -7.82
N MET A 131 7.23 -12.03 -6.92
CA MET A 131 8.29 -13.02 -7.21
C MET A 131 7.69 -14.39 -7.57
N SER A 132 6.73 -14.88 -6.79
CA SER A 132 6.08 -16.18 -7.03
C SER A 132 5.32 -16.22 -8.35
N LEU A 133 4.58 -15.14 -8.67
CA LEU A 133 3.86 -15.02 -9.93
C LEU A 133 4.79 -14.82 -11.14
N TYR A 134 5.94 -14.17 -10.97
CA TYR A 134 6.97 -14.09 -12.02
C TYR A 134 7.60 -15.48 -12.26
N ILE A 135 8.05 -16.15 -11.20
CA ILE A 135 8.71 -17.46 -11.25
C ILE A 135 7.82 -18.53 -11.91
N THR A 136 6.51 -18.48 -11.66
CA THR A 136 5.54 -19.42 -12.24
C THR A 136 4.97 -18.95 -13.60
N GLY A 137 5.38 -17.79 -14.13
CA GLY A 137 4.91 -17.24 -15.41
C GLY A 137 3.54 -16.54 -15.37
N HIS A 138 2.83 -16.58 -14.25
CA HIS A 138 1.45 -16.06 -14.12
C HIS A 138 1.36 -14.54 -13.87
N LEU A 139 2.47 -13.80 -13.76
CA LEU A 139 2.48 -12.39 -13.37
C LEU A 139 1.55 -11.51 -14.22
N ASN A 140 1.60 -11.63 -15.55
CA ASN A 140 0.74 -10.85 -16.45
C ASN A 140 -0.70 -11.37 -16.52
N THR A 141 -0.94 -12.63 -16.15
CA THR A 141 -2.27 -13.27 -16.09
C THR A 141 -3.05 -12.82 -14.86
N ILE A 142 -2.38 -12.70 -13.71
CA ILE A 142 -2.99 -12.30 -12.44
C ILE A 142 -2.95 -10.78 -12.24
N PHE A 143 -1.86 -10.10 -12.60
CA PHE A 143 -1.74 -8.64 -12.46
C PHE A 143 -1.82 -7.92 -13.81
N SER A 144 -3.01 -7.40 -14.09
CA SER A 144 -3.23 -6.40 -15.14
C SER A 144 -2.33 -5.16 -14.96
N ALA A 145 -2.22 -4.32 -15.99
CA ALA A 145 -1.41 -3.09 -15.93
C ALA A 145 -1.77 -2.22 -14.71
N GLU A 146 -3.05 -2.13 -14.36
CA GLU A 146 -3.52 -1.35 -13.20
C GLU A 146 -3.09 -1.94 -11.86
N HIS A 147 -3.13 -3.27 -11.68
CA HIS A 147 -2.58 -3.90 -10.47
C HIS A 147 -1.10 -3.57 -10.31
N ARG A 148 -0.33 -3.60 -11.41
CA ARG A 148 1.10 -3.29 -11.39
C ARG A 148 1.37 -1.81 -11.07
N LYS A 149 0.56 -0.88 -11.60
CA LYS A 149 0.58 0.54 -11.20
C LYS A 149 0.31 0.72 -9.71
N GLU A 150 -0.70 0.06 -9.15
CA GLU A 150 -1.04 0.18 -7.73
C GLU A 150 0.04 -0.39 -6.80
N ILE A 151 0.64 -1.53 -7.14
CA ILE A 151 1.75 -2.12 -6.38
C ILE A 151 2.96 -1.17 -6.40
N LEU A 152 3.31 -0.61 -7.56
CA LEU A 152 4.38 0.39 -7.66
C LEU A 152 4.04 1.66 -6.88
N ARG A 153 2.80 2.15 -6.93
CA ARG A 153 2.31 3.31 -6.16
C ARG A 153 2.48 3.09 -4.65
N TYR A 154 2.11 1.92 -4.13
CA TYR A 154 2.32 1.55 -2.72
C TYR A 154 3.82 1.57 -2.36
N ILE A 155 4.68 0.96 -3.18
CA ILE A 155 6.14 0.96 -2.98
C ILE A 155 6.70 2.40 -2.95
N TYR A 156 6.28 3.27 -3.88
CA TYR A 156 6.74 4.66 -3.93
C TYR A 156 6.20 5.53 -2.78
N CYS A 157 5.00 5.25 -2.26
CA CYS A 157 4.46 5.93 -1.09
C CYS A 157 5.28 5.62 0.17
N HIS A 158 5.77 4.39 0.31
CA HIS A 158 6.39 3.91 1.55
C HIS A 158 7.92 3.74 1.49
N GLN A 159 8.59 4.30 0.47
CA GLN A 159 10.04 4.45 0.49
C GLN A 159 10.43 5.46 1.58
N VAL A 160 11.40 5.09 2.41
CA VAL A 160 11.70 5.81 3.66
C VAL A 160 12.42 7.13 3.37
N ILE A 161 11.89 8.19 3.98
CA ILE A 161 12.64 9.41 4.29
C ILE A 161 12.90 9.40 5.78
N ASN A 162 14.18 9.40 6.19
CA ASN A 162 14.51 9.53 7.59
C ASN A 162 14.35 10.99 8.00
N LEU A 163 13.39 11.24 8.91
CA LEU A 163 13.42 12.40 9.78
C LEU A 163 14.48 12.12 10.85
N ILE A 164 15.61 12.82 10.79
CA ILE A 164 16.62 12.76 11.86
C ILE A 164 16.05 13.54 13.05
N LEU A 165 15.32 12.84 13.93
CA LEU A 165 14.61 13.38 15.09
C LEU A 165 15.50 13.94 16.21
N PHE A 166 16.82 14.02 16.01
CA PHE A 166 17.82 14.32 17.04
C PHE A 166 18.61 15.61 16.82
N SER A 167 18.21 16.47 15.88
CA SER A 167 18.78 17.82 15.72
C SER A 167 17.75 18.83 15.24
N LEU A 168 18.00 20.11 15.49
CA LEU A 168 17.06 21.23 15.31
C LEU A 168 16.86 21.67 13.84
N SER A 169 17.19 20.82 12.87
CA SER A 169 16.88 21.00 11.46
C SER A 169 15.95 19.89 10.96
N LYS A 170 14.78 20.25 10.42
CA LYS A 170 13.85 19.30 9.75
C LYS A 170 14.37 18.92 8.35
N GLN A 171 15.61 18.44 8.29
CA GLN A 171 16.30 18.07 7.06
C GLN A 171 15.82 16.69 6.60
N ARG A 172 15.05 16.66 5.50
CA ARG A 172 14.46 15.45 4.93
C ARG A 172 15.54 14.68 4.16
N ASN A 173 16.20 13.73 4.82
CA ASN A 173 17.17 12.86 4.18
C ASN A 173 16.48 11.57 3.71
N GLU A 174 16.20 11.50 2.41
CA GLU A 174 15.75 10.26 1.76
C GLU A 174 16.87 9.23 1.83
N ASP A 175 16.74 8.15 2.61
CA ASP A 175 17.78 7.12 2.61
C ASP A 175 17.61 6.18 1.40
N GLY A 176 16.39 6.02 0.91
CA GLY A 176 16.08 5.17 -0.24
C GLY A 176 15.67 3.74 0.10
N GLY A 177 15.61 3.38 1.37
CA GLY A 177 15.24 2.04 1.80
C GLY A 177 13.74 1.84 2.03
N TRP A 178 13.40 0.64 2.48
CA TRP A 178 12.06 0.28 2.96
C TRP A 178 12.16 -0.44 4.31
N GLY A 179 11.35 0.02 5.27
CA GLY A 179 11.25 -0.59 6.59
C GLY A 179 10.50 -1.91 6.59
N LEU A 180 10.47 -2.61 7.73
CA LEU A 180 9.72 -3.86 7.89
C LEU A 180 8.20 -3.63 7.75
N TYR A 181 7.73 -2.47 8.16
CA TYR A 181 6.37 -1.96 8.06
C TYR A 181 6.39 -0.48 7.66
N ILE A 182 5.26 0.08 7.23
CA ILE A 182 5.13 1.50 6.86
C ILE A 182 5.64 2.42 7.99
N GLY A 183 6.52 3.36 7.66
CA GLY A 183 7.13 4.27 8.64
C GLY A 183 8.23 3.68 9.53
N GLY A 184 8.47 2.36 9.51
CA GLY A 184 9.61 1.74 10.17
C GLY A 184 10.93 2.08 9.47
N HIS A 185 12.05 2.09 10.22
CA HIS A 185 13.38 2.31 9.66
C HIS A 185 13.75 1.25 8.61
N SER A 186 14.45 1.69 7.56
CA SER A 186 14.86 0.87 6.43
C SER A 186 15.64 -0.40 6.83
N THR A 187 15.28 -1.53 6.21
CA THR A 187 15.89 -2.84 6.49
C THR A 187 16.47 -3.46 5.22
N MET A 188 17.53 -4.26 5.32
CA MET A 188 18.08 -5.00 4.19
C MET A 188 17.05 -5.97 3.58
N PHE A 189 16.22 -6.58 4.43
CA PHE A 189 15.14 -7.47 4.01
C PHE A 189 14.13 -6.77 3.10
N CYS A 190 13.46 -5.73 3.58
CA CYS A 190 12.40 -5.07 2.80
C CYS A 190 12.97 -4.18 1.69
N THR A 191 14.18 -3.62 1.82
CA THR A 191 14.80 -2.84 0.74
C THR A 191 15.16 -3.72 -0.45
N ALA A 192 15.82 -4.88 -0.23
CA ALA A 192 16.13 -5.82 -1.30
C ALA A 192 14.86 -6.39 -1.95
N LEU A 193 13.86 -6.78 -1.14
CA LEU A 193 12.59 -7.29 -1.67
C LEU A 193 11.84 -6.25 -2.52
N ASN A 194 11.69 -5.01 -2.05
CA ASN A 194 10.98 -3.98 -2.82
C ASN A 194 11.75 -3.50 -4.06
N TYR A 195 13.09 -3.46 -4.00
CA TYR A 195 13.92 -3.25 -5.20
C TYR A 195 13.64 -4.33 -6.26
N ILE A 196 13.74 -5.62 -5.89
CA ILE A 196 13.50 -6.72 -6.84
C ILE A 196 12.05 -6.69 -7.35
N CYS A 197 11.07 -6.39 -6.49
CA CYS A 197 9.67 -6.21 -6.89
C CYS A 197 9.52 -5.19 -8.02
N MET A 198 10.07 -3.98 -7.86
CA MET A 198 10.05 -2.96 -8.92
C MET A 198 10.71 -3.45 -10.22
N ARG A 199 11.86 -4.12 -10.13
CA ARG A 199 12.57 -4.66 -11.31
C ARG A 199 11.75 -5.74 -12.04
N LEU A 200 11.09 -6.65 -11.32
CA LEU A 200 10.22 -7.69 -11.90
C LEU A 200 8.92 -7.09 -12.50
N LEU A 201 8.47 -5.95 -11.99
CA LEU A 201 7.36 -5.16 -12.55
C LEU A 201 7.78 -4.28 -13.75
N GLY A 202 9.04 -4.34 -14.18
CA GLY A 202 9.56 -3.67 -15.38
C GLY A 202 10.21 -2.30 -15.14
N VAL A 203 10.34 -1.84 -13.90
CA VAL A 203 11.01 -0.57 -13.58
C VAL A 203 12.52 -0.70 -13.84
N GLY A 204 13.13 0.24 -14.56
CA GLY A 204 14.57 0.28 -14.81
C GLY A 204 15.39 0.42 -13.52
N PRO A 205 16.67 -0.02 -13.50
CA PRO A 205 17.49 -0.01 -12.29
C PRO A 205 17.81 1.42 -11.81
N ASP A 206 17.79 2.39 -12.72
CA ASP A 206 17.97 3.83 -12.47
C ASP A 206 16.63 4.59 -12.51
N GLY A 207 15.50 3.88 -12.38
CA GLY A 207 14.15 4.41 -12.62
C GLY A 207 13.19 4.35 -11.43
N GLY A 208 11.91 4.46 -11.75
CA GLY A 208 10.82 4.57 -10.77
C GLY A 208 10.56 6.02 -10.36
N LEU A 209 9.51 6.25 -9.55
CA LEU A 209 9.14 7.61 -9.15
C LEU A 209 10.27 8.25 -8.33
N ASN A 210 10.76 9.40 -8.79
CA ASN A 210 11.91 10.11 -8.23
C ASN A 210 13.17 9.20 -8.11
N ASN A 211 13.43 8.31 -9.07
CA ASN A 211 14.53 7.33 -9.05
C ASN A 211 14.49 6.35 -7.85
N ALA A 212 13.29 5.95 -7.41
CA ALA A 212 13.11 5.03 -6.29
C ALA A 212 13.94 3.74 -6.39
N CYS A 213 14.10 3.17 -7.60
CA CYS A 213 14.88 1.96 -7.83
C CYS A 213 16.39 2.21 -7.66
N GLU A 214 16.89 3.37 -8.13
CA GLU A 214 18.28 3.80 -7.98
C GLU A 214 18.64 3.98 -6.50
N ARG A 215 17.82 4.74 -5.76
CA ARG A 215 17.98 4.97 -4.32
C ARG A 215 17.99 3.65 -3.54
N GLY A 216 17.08 2.73 -3.88
CA GLY A 216 17.02 1.39 -3.29
C GLY A 216 18.29 0.57 -3.54
N ARG A 217 18.78 0.56 -4.79
CA ARG A 217 20.05 -0.08 -5.17
C ARG A 217 21.22 0.50 -4.37
N LYS A 218 21.30 1.84 -4.26
CA LYS A 218 22.34 2.52 -3.48
C LYS A 218 22.28 2.17 -2.00
N TRP A 219 21.10 2.21 -1.37
CA TRP A 219 20.92 1.89 0.04
C TRP A 219 21.46 0.49 0.40
N ILE A 220 21.27 -0.49 -0.49
CA ILE A 220 21.76 -1.87 -0.35
C ILE A 220 23.29 -1.94 -0.52
N LEU A 221 23.84 -1.32 -1.56
CA LEU A 221 25.28 -1.33 -1.84
C LEU A 221 26.09 -0.62 -0.75
N ASP A 222 25.61 0.53 -0.27
CA ASP A 222 26.21 1.29 0.85
C ASP A 222 26.24 0.50 2.17
N ARG A 223 25.59 -0.67 2.25
CA ARG A 223 25.48 -1.54 3.43
C ARG A 223 26.03 -2.96 3.21
N GLY A 224 26.90 -3.13 2.21
CA GLY A 224 27.61 -4.40 1.96
C GLY A 224 26.78 -5.48 1.25
N GLY A 225 25.76 -5.08 0.49
CA GLY A 225 24.96 -6.01 -0.30
C GLY A 225 24.00 -6.88 0.54
N VAL A 226 23.45 -7.92 -0.07
CA VAL A 226 22.39 -8.75 0.54
C VAL A 226 22.90 -9.90 1.41
N THR A 227 24.21 -9.97 1.68
CA THR A 227 24.85 -11.00 2.53
C THR A 227 24.27 -11.05 3.94
N THR A 228 23.95 -9.87 4.49
CA THR A 228 23.40 -9.63 5.85
C THR A 228 21.87 -9.73 5.92
N ILE A 229 21.18 -10.08 4.83
CA ILE A 229 19.71 -10.18 4.80
C ILE A 229 19.18 -11.26 5.77
N SER A 230 17.95 -11.08 6.27
CA SER A 230 17.29 -12.04 7.16
C SER A 230 17.11 -13.43 6.52
N SER A 231 16.89 -14.46 7.34
CA SER A 231 16.68 -15.84 6.86
C SER A 231 15.56 -15.95 5.82
N TRP A 232 14.42 -15.28 6.05
CA TRP A 232 13.32 -15.22 5.08
C TRP A 232 13.74 -14.52 3.77
N GLY A 233 14.58 -13.48 3.85
CA GLY A 233 15.22 -12.87 2.69
C GLY A 233 16.09 -13.85 1.91
N LYS A 234 16.90 -14.66 2.60
CA LYS A 234 17.73 -15.71 1.97
C LYS A 234 16.88 -16.78 1.28
N THR A 235 15.70 -17.11 1.79
CA THR A 235 14.74 -17.99 1.09
C THR A 235 14.25 -17.37 -0.22
N TRP A 236 13.75 -16.13 -0.19
CA TRP A 236 13.23 -15.46 -1.39
C TRP A 236 14.31 -15.16 -2.44
N LEU A 237 15.51 -14.76 -2.01
CA LEU A 237 16.66 -14.59 -2.90
C LEU A 237 17.11 -15.92 -3.50
N SER A 238 17.14 -17.02 -2.73
CA SER A 238 17.48 -18.35 -3.27
C SER A 238 16.50 -18.80 -4.35
N ALA A 239 15.19 -18.70 -4.08
CA ALA A 239 14.15 -19.05 -5.05
C ALA A 239 14.25 -18.18 -6.32
N ALA A 240 14.45 -16.88 -6.16
CA ALA A 240 14.66 -15.97 -7.29
C ALA A 240 15.96 -16.31 -8.06
N ILE A 241 17.11 -16.47 -7.42
CA ILE A 241 18.37 -16.83 -8.09
C ILE A 241 18.25 -18.14 -8.88
N GLN A 242 17.62 -19.16 -8.29
CA GLN A 242 17.50 -20.48 -8.90
C GLN A 242 16.59 -20.47 -10.13
N CYS A 243 15.44 -19.78 -10.06
CA CYS A 243 14.49 -19.71 -11.17
C CYS A 243 14.84 -18.64 -12.22
N LEU A 244 15.33 -17.47 -11.82
CA LEU A 244 15.67 -16.38 -12.75
C LEU A 244 16.90 -16.67 -13.63
N ARG A 245 17.71 -17.68 -13.28
CA ARG A 245 18.73 -18.24 -14.19
C ARG A 245 18.13 -18.79 -15.49
N SER A 246 16.93 -19.35 -15.44
CA SER A 246 16.20 -19.84 -16.63
C SER A 246 15.52 -18.72 -17.45
N PHE A 247 15.37 -17.51 -16.87
CA PHE A 247 14.68 -16.37 -17.48
C PHE A 247 15.61 -15.17 -17.74
N GLY A 248 16.94 -15.37 -17.73
CA GLY A 248 17.94 -14.32 -17.98
C GLY A 248 18.04 -13.22 -16.90
N SER A 249 17.17 -13.23 -15.88
CA SER A 249 17.04 -12.15 -14.89
C SER A 249 17.95 -12.31 -13.67
N PHE A 250 18.94 -13.20 -13.74
CA PHE A 250 20.02 -13.34 -12.73
C PHE A 250 20.73 -12.00 -12.43
N LEU A 251 20.82 -11.12 -13.44
CA LEU A 251 21.33 -9.74 -13.35
C LEU A 251 20.57 -8.83 -12.35
N LEU A 252 19.39 -9.22 -11.88
CA LEU A 252 18.62 -8.44 -10.89
C LEU A 252 19.16 -8.56 -9.47
N ILE A 253 19.87 -9.64 -9.14
CA ILE A 253 20.34 -9.95 -7.78
C ILE A 253 21.87 -10.01 -7.72
N PHE A 254 22.53 -10.45 -8.80
CA PHE A 254 23.99 -10.57 -8.90
C PHE A 254 24.77 -9.32 -8.43
N PRO A 255 24.38 -8.06 -8.71
CA PRO A 255 25.11 -6.87 -8.26
C PRO A 255 25.22 -6.68 -6.73
N PHE A 256 24.44 -7.42 -5.94
CA PHE A 256 24.42 -7.32 -4.48
C PHE A 256 25.03 -8.52 -3.75
N ILE A 257 25.51 -9.52 -4.50
CA ILE A 257 26.23 -10.67 -3.94
C ILE A 257 27.72 -10.34 -4.06
N GLN A 258 28.25 -9.78 -2.98
CA GLN A 258 29.68 -9.46 -2.78
C GLN A 258 30.24 -10.39 -1.70
#